data_AF-A0A9E0Q0U6-F1
#
_entry.id   AF-A0A9E0Q0U6-F1
#
_cell.length_a   1.000
_cell.length_b   1.000
_cell.length_c   1.000
_cell.angle_alpha   90.00
_cell.angle_beta   90.00
_cell.angle_gamma   90.00
#
_symmetry.space_group_name_H-M   'P 1'
#
loop_
_entity.id
_entity.type
_entity.pdbx_description
1 polymer ?
#
loop_
_entity_poly.entity_id
_entity_poly.type
_entity_poly.pdbx_seq_one_letter_code
_entity_poly.pdbx_strand_id
1 'polypeptide(L)'
;MRSWFAALLALALGACATGGGKLDDPTVKKVPGQVAEGIFHCSGPSGPRQYAKCDNVPIVVLLKADGACLVVVPYAELYVHGGSGPASVTWNLHAPNDYKFVAGGVRLSKREGGPDPRTVYEDGKPVANGRAFQWKLKADRKAATFDHDVTVLDKSDQPCDKVDPLIHND
;
A
#
# COMPACT_ATOMS: atom_id res chain seq x y z
N MET A 1 -50.32 10.57 42.76
CA MET A 1 -50.64 11.90 42.19
C MET A 1 -49.49 12.25 41.24
N ARG A 2 -49.64 12.10 39.89
CA ARG A 2 -49.99 13.15 38.90
C ARG A 2 -49.16 14.43 39.11
N SER A 3 -48.28 14.87 38.20
CA SER A 3 -48.50 15.44 36.84
C SER A 3 -47.12 15.50 36.11
N TRP A 4 -46.88 15.09 34.87
CA TRP A 4 -47.31 15.58 33.52
C TRP A 4 -46.95 17.04 33.18
N PHE A 5 -46.13 17.21 32.12
CA PHE A 5 -46.13 18.18 30.98
C PHE A 5 -44.70 18.24 30.39
N ALA A 6 -44.41 17.62 29.23
CA ALA A 6 -44.44 18.20 27.86
C ALA A 6 -43.62 19.50 27.72
N ALA A 7 -42.90 19.84 26.66
CA ALA A 7 -42.42 19.30 25.39
C ALA A 7 -41.71 20.50 24.74
N LEU A 8 -40.69 20.33 23.88
CA LEU A 8 -40.50 21.21 22.70
C LEU A 8 -39.44 20.64 21.75
N LEU A 9 -39.91 20.44 20.52
CA LEU A 9 -39.20 20.18 19.28
C LEU A 9 -38.32 21.38 18.89
N ALA A 10 -37.18 21.12 18.22
CA ALA A 10 -36.80 21.88 17.03
C ALA A 10 -35.79 21.09 16.17
N LEU A 11 -36.18 20.89 14.91
CA LEU A 11 -35.34 20.39 13.82
C LEU A 11 -34.19 21.36 13.51
N ALA A 12 -33.06 20.83 13.06
CA ALA A 12 -32.24 21.49 12.05
C ALA A 12 -31.80 20.49 10.98
N LEU A 13 -32.07 20.89 9.74
CA LEU A 13 -31.83 20.17 8.50
C LEU A 13 -30.35 20.16 8.11
N GLY A 14 -29.96 19.09 7.42
CA GLY A 14 -29.19 19.20 6.18
C GLY A 14 -27.68 19.38 6.28
N ALA A 15 -26.96 18.31 5.91
CA ALA A 15 -25.84 18.42 4.98
C ALA A 15 -25.70 17.09 4.20
N CYS A 16 -26.18 17.09 2.96
CA CYS A 16 -25.64 16.21 1.94
C CYS A 16 -24.22 16.70 1.60
N ALA A 17 -23.22 15.84 1.77
CA ALA A 17 -21.95 15.88 1.05
C ALA A 17 -21.41 14.43 1.01
N THR A 18 -21.66 13.69 -0.06
CA THR A 18 -20.69 13.42 -1.14
C THR A 18 -19.29 13.02 -0.63
N GLY A 19 -18.93 11.75 -0.81
CA GLY A 19 -17.58 11.26 -0.61
C GLY A 19 -17.54 9.74 -0.50
N GLY A 20 -17.74 9.06 -1.62
CA GLY A 20 -17.60 7.61 -1.70
C GLY A 20 -16.20 7.14 -1.28
N GLY A 21 -16.19 6.05 -0.51
CA GLY A 21 -15.07 5.11 -0.43
C GLY A 21 -13.83 5.57 0.33
N LYS A 22 -13.93 5.73 1.66
CA LYS A 22 -12.75 5.53 2.52
C LYS A 22 -12.62 4.03 2.81
N LEU A 23 -11.81 3.34 2.01
CA LEU A 23 -11.20 2.06 2.43
C LEU A 23 -10.00 2.39 3.32
N ASP A 24 -10.26 2.81 4.55
CA ASP A 24 -9.28 2.85 5.63
C ASP A 24 -9.75 1.85 6.70
N ASP A 25 -9.21 0.63 6.66
CA ASP A 25 -9.49 -0.45 7.63
C ASP A 25 -8.43 -0.39 8.77
N PRO A 26 -8.82 -0.43 10.07
CA PRO A 26 -8.18 0.35 11.11
C PRO A 26 -7.39 -0.49 12.14
N THR A 27 -6.31 -1.17 11.77
CA THR A 27 -5.40 -1.79 12.79
C THR A 27 -3.97 -2.05 12.29
N VAL A 28 -3.40 -1.17 11.46
CA VAL A 28 -1.96 -1.22 11.15
C VAL A 28 -1.16 -0.72 12.36
N LYS A 29 -0.52 -1.62 13.10
CA LYS A 29 0.46 -1.26 14.13
C LYS A 29 1.81 -1.00 13.46
N LYS A 30 2.24 0.27 13.44
CA LYS A 30 3.62 0.63 13.15
C LYS A 30 4.46 0.37 14.39
N VAL A 31 5.47 -0.49 14.27
CA VAL A 31 6.46 -0.68 15.34
C VAL A 31 7.53 0.43 15.20
N PRO A 32 7.96 1.10 16.29
CA PRO A 32 9.02 2.09 16.23
C PRO A 32 10.34 1.47 15.77
N GLY A 33 10.75 1.77 14.54
CA GLY A 33 12.06 1.49 13.96
C GLY A 33 12.55 2.73 13.22
N GLN A 34 13.79 2.74 12.72
CA GLN A 34 14.18 3.74 11.75
C GLN A 34 13.33 3.55 10.50
N VAL A 35 12.66 4.61 10.04
CA VAL A 35 11.91 4.60 8.78
C VAL A 35 12.89 4.26 7.67
N ALA A 36 12.56 3.31 6.79
CA ALA A 36 13.39 3.05 5.61
C ALA A 36 13.62 4.36 4.85
N GLU A 37 14.87 4.68 4.56
CA GLU A 37 15.20 5.83 3.72
C GLU A 37 15.58 5.34 2.32
N GLY A 38 15.21 6.10 1.29
CA GLY A 38 15.64 5.84 -0.08
C GLY A 38 14.56 5.35 -1.04
N ILE A 39 15.01 5.20 -2.30
CA ILE A 39 14.16 4.99 -3.47
C ILE A 39 14.54 3.66 -4.11
N PHE A 40 13.58 2.75 -4.26
CA PHE A 40 13.73 1.59 -5.13
C PHE A 40 13.46 2.01 -6.57
N HIS A 41 14.39 1.74 -7.49
CA HIS A 41 14.20 1.99 -8.91
C HIS A 41 13.89 0.68 -9.64
N CYS A 42 12.82 0.67 -10.43
CA CYS A 42 12.51 -0.43 -11.34
C CYS A 42 12.21 0.07 -12.76
N SER A 43 12.39 -0.80 -13.74
CA SER A 43 12.14 -0.52 -15.16
C SER A 43 11.03 -1.40 -15.71
N GLY A 44 10.14 -0.77 -16.48
CA GLY A 44 9.18 -1.46 -17.33
C GLY A 44 9.86 -2.20 -18.50
N PRO A 45 9.08 -2.82 -19.41
CA PRO A 45 9.61 -3.61 -20.51
C PRO A 45 10.63 -2.86 -21.37
N SER A 46 10.35 -1.58 -21.67
CA SER A 46 11.18 -0.69 -22.48
C SER A 46 11.99 0.32 -21.66
N GLY A 47 12.10 0.12 -20.34
CA GLY A 47 12.86 1.00 -19.45
C GLY A 47 14.38 0.72 -19.47
N PRO A 48 15.18 1.55 -18.79
CA PRO A 48 16.64 1.38 -18.70
C PRO A 48 17.03 0.03 -18.10
N ARG A 49 18.01 -0.65 -18.70
CA ARG A 49 18.41 -2.01 -18.31
C ARG A 49 19.19 -2.08 -16.99
N GLN A 50 19.69 -0.96 -16.48
CA GLN A 50 20.45 -0.93 -15.23
C GLN A 50 19.57 -1.12 -13.97
N TYR A 51 18.24 -1.01 -14.09
CA TYR A 51 17.32 -1.20 -12.97
C TYR A 51 16.63 -2.56 -13.04
N ALA A 52 16.23 -3.07 -11.88
CA ALA A 52 15.43 -4.29 -11.77
C ALA A 52 14.11 -4.16 -12.55
N LYS A 53 13.53 -5.28 -12.96
CA LYS A 53 12.23 -5.27 -13.65
C LYS A 53 11.10 -4.96 -12.66
N CYS A 54 10.15 -4.14 -13.08
CA CYS A 54 8.99 -3.79 -12.25
C CYS A 54 8.01 -4.96 -12.02
N ASP A 55 8.21 -6.12 -12.64
CA ASP A 55 7.40 -7.33 -12.41
C ASP A 55 7.86 -8.16 -11.21
N ASN A 56 8.95 -7.77 -10.54
CA ASN A 56 9.50 -8.46 -9.39
C ASN A 56 9.93 -7.53 -8.25
N VAL A 57 9.05 -6.60 -7.84
CA VAL A 57 9.32 -5.69 -6.72
C VAL A 57 9.14 -6.46 -5.40
N PRO A 58 10.18 -6.64 -4.57
CA PRO A 58 10.09 -7.52 -3.41
C PRO A 58 9.38 -6.88 -2.21
N ILE A 59 8.53 -7.65 -1.52
CA ILE A 59 8.02 -7.41 -0.16
C ILE A 59 8.40 -8.60 0.70
N VAL A 60 8.97 -8.36 1.89
CA VAL A 60 9.49 -9.44 2.76
C VAL A 60 8.61 -9.58 3.99
N VAL A 61 8.33 -10.82 4.39
CA VAL A 61 7.74 -11.13 5.70
C VAL A 61 8.75 -11.89 6.55
N LEU A 62 8.99 -11.40 7.76
CA LEU A 62 9.80 -12.05 8.77
C LEU A 62 8.91 -12.64 9.87
N LEU A 63 9.36 -13.75 10.48
CA LEU A 63 8.68 -14.39 11.60
C LEU A 63 9.46 -14.15 12.88
N LYS A 64 8.77 -13.64 13.91
CA LYS A 64 9.29 -13.59 15.27
C LYS A 64 9.27 -14.99 15.88
N ALA A 65 10.07 -15.18 16.93
CA ALA A 65 10.13 -16.45 17.67
C ALA A 65 8.78 -16.83 18.33
N ASP A 66 7.94 -15.86 18.65
CA ASP A 66 6.58 -16.05 19.19
C ASP A 66 5.53 -16.39 18.10
N GLY A 67 5.94 -16.47 16.84
CA GLY A 67 5.08 -16.76 15.70
C GLY A 67 4.39 -15.53 15.10
N ALA A 68 4.57 -14.33 15.66
CA ALA A 68 4.03 -13.11 15.06
C ALA A 68 4.80 -12.75 13.77
N CYS A 69 4.09 -12.26 12.77
CA CYS A 69 4.67 -11.87 11.49
C CYS A 69 4.93 -10.36 11.41
N LEU A 70 6.00 -10.02 10.68
CA LEU A 70 6.43 -8.65 10.41
C LEU A 70 6.54 -8.45 8.91
N VAL A 71 5.92 -7.41 8.37
CA VAL A 71 6.16 -6.96 6.99
C VAL A 71 7.28 -5.94 7.00
N VAL A 72 8.29 -6.18 6.17
CA VAL A 72 9.45 -5.30 5.99
C VAL A 72 9.49 -4.81 4.55
N VAL A 73 9.54 -3.49 4.39
CA VAL A 73 9.73 -2.82 3.10
C VAL A 73 11.07 -2.07 3.16
N PRO A 74 12.08 -2.47 2.36
CA PRO A 74 13.44 -1.92 2.46
C PRO A 74 13.62 -0.54 1.79
N TYR A 75 12.53 0.16 1.46
CA TYR A 75 12.54 1.44 0.77
C TYR A 75 11.26 2.21 1.10
N ALA A 76 11.33 3.54 1.15
CA ALA A 76 10.15 4.39 1.33
C ALA A 76 9.44 4.70 0.01
N GLU A 77 10.22 4.90 -1.06
CA GLU A 77 9.71 5.35 -2.34
C GLU A 77 9.93 4.29 -3.43
N LEU A 78 8.99 4.18 -4.37
CA LEU A 78 9.17 3.44 -5.62
C LEU A 78 9.24 4.42 -6.80
N TYR A 79 10.30 4.30 -7.59
CA TYR A 79 10.46 5.01 -8.87
C TYR A 79 10.34 4.02 -10.02
N VAL A 80 9.33 4.24 -10.87
CA VAL A 80 9.06 3.41 -12.05
C VAL A 80 9.56 4.10 -13.31
N HIS A 81 10.51 3.48 -14.00
CA HIS A 81 10.98 3.89 -15.33
C HIS A 81 10.17 3.17 -16.41
N GLY A 82 9.09 3.79 -16.90
CA GLY A 82 8.14 3.19 -17.85
C GLY A 82 8.67 3.07 -19.29
N GLY A 83 9.57 3.96 -19.71
CA GLY A 83 10.06 4.02 -21.08
C GLY A 83 9.01 4.61 -22.03
N SER A 84 8.76 3.96 -23.18
CA SER A 84 7.83 4.42 -24.23
C SER A 84 6.48 3.70 -24.27
N GLY A 85 6.19 2.79 -23.34
CA GLY A 85 4.97 1.99 -23.34
C GLY A 85 4.40 1.77 -21.94
N PRO A 86 3.20 1.16 -21.85
CA PRO A 86 2.59 0.83 -20.56
C PRO A 86 3.49 -0.14 -19.79
N ALA A 87 3.58 0.08 -18.48
CA ALA A 87 4.36 -0.76 -17.57
C ALA A 87 3.44 -1.31 -16.47
N SER A 88 3.42 -2.63 -16.29
CA SER A 88 2.84 -3.23 -15.09
C SER A 88 3.88 -3.22 -13.97
N VAL A 89 3.44 -2.93 -12.76
CA VAL A 89 4.26 -3.03 -11.55
C VAL A 89 3.68 -4.14 -10.70
N THR A 90 4.46 -5.17 -10.43
CA THR A 90 4.04 -6.34 -9.65
C THR A 90 4.96 -6.47 -8.45
N TRP A 91 4.37 -6.34 -7.26
CA TRP A 91 5.03 -6.66 -6.01
C TRP A 91 4.86 -8.13 -5.71
N ASN A 92 5.93 -8.82 -5.32
CA ASN A 92 5.93 -10.22 -4.97
C ASN A 92 6.20 -10.40 -3.49
N LEU A 93 5.41 -11.29 -2.89
CA LEU A 93 5.52 -11.61 -1.48
C LEU A 93 6.56 -12.70 -1.26
N HIS A 94 7.64 -12.34 -0.58
CA HIS A 94 8.68 -13.25 -0.07
C HIS A 94 8.32 -13.64 1.37
N ALA A 95 7.50 -14.68 1.47
CA ALA A 95 6.94 -15.19 2.73
C ALA A 95 6.60 -16.69 2.59
N PRO A 96 6.32 -17.42 3.67
CA PRO A 96 5.67 -18.74 3.60
C PRO A 96 4.35 -18.70 2.82
N ASN A 97 3.92 -19.82 2.22
CA ASN A 97 2.83 -19.87 1.23
C ASN A 97 1.44 -19.46 1.76
N ASP A 98 1.25 -19.51 3.06
CA ASP A 98 0.01 -19.19 3.78
C ASP A 98 -0.19 -17.69 4.01
N TYR A 99 0.77 -16.85 3.64
CA TYR A 99 0.66 -15.39 3.65
C TYR A 99 0.16 -14.83 2.33
N LYS A 100 -0.63 -13.74 2.39
CA LYS A 100 -1.22 -13.12 1.20
C LYS A 100 -1.43 -11.62 1.34
N PHE A 101 -1.41 -10.90 0.22
CA PHE A 101 -1.91 -9.53 0.18
C PHE A 101 -3.43 -9.49 0.38
N VAL A 102 -3.87 -8.47 1.10
CA VAL A 102 -5.29 -8.10 1.23
C VAL A 102 -5.74 -7.32 -0.02
N ALA A 103 -7.04 -7.24 -0.29
CA ALA A 103 -7.56 -6.33 -1.32
C ALA A 103 -7.16 -4.88 -1.00
N GLY A 104 -6.55 -4.16 -1.97
CA GLY A 104 -5.94 -2.86 -1.70
C GLY A 104 -4.69 -2.94 -0.79
N GLY A 105 -4.09 -4.11 -0.62
CA GLY A 105 -2.97 -4.37 0.28
C GLY A 105 -1.73 -3.55 -0.03
N VAL A 106 -1.50 -3.12 -1.28
CA VAL A 106 -0.52 -2.06 -1.58
C VAL A 106 -1.29 -0.78 -1.83
N ARG A 107 -1.07 0.26 -1.03
CA ARG A 107 -1.77 1.54 -1.14
C ARG A 107 -0.80 2.60 -1.61
N LEU A 108 -1.10 3.21 -2.76
CA LEU A 108 -0.28 4.28 -3.31
C LEU A 108 -0.60 5.62 -2.62
N SER A 109 0.45 6.34 -2.26
CA SER A 109 0.41 7.63 -1.59
C SER A 109 1.25 8.64 -2.37
N LYS A 110 0.73 9.86 -2.46
CA LYS A 110 1.39 10.96 -3.16
C LYS A 110 2.63 11.40 -2.37
N ARG A 111 3.78 11.51 -3.06
CA ARG A 111 4.96 12.19 -2.53
C ARG A 111 4.70 13.69 -2.40
N GLU A 112 5.26 14.33 -1.37
CA GLU A 112 5.23 15.79 -1.24
C GLU A 112 5.75 16.48 -2.52
N GLY A 113 4.97 17.42 -3.05
CA GLY A 113 5.28 18.12 -4.32
C GLY A 113 5.15 17.30 -5.61
N GLY A 114 4.93 15.98 -5.56
CA GLY A 114 4.77 15.11 -6.73
C GLY A 114 3.34 15.09 -7.31
N PRO A 115 3.09 14.42 -8.45
CA PRO A 115 1.73 14.15 -8.93
C PRO A 115 1.07 13.03 -8.09
N ASP A 116 -0.27 13.03 -8.00
CA ASP A 116 -0.98 11.92 -7.34
C ASP A 116 -0.80 10.62 -8.16
N PRO A 117 -0.23 9.54 -7.58
CA PRO A 117 -0.03 8.28 -8.28
C PRO A 117 -1.33 7.70 -8.86
N ARG A 118 -2.50 7.93 -8.27
CA ARG A 118 -3.79 7.42 -8.77
C ARG A 118 -4.18 8.05 -10.11
N THR A 119 -3.61 9.21 -10.44
CA THR A 119 -3.79 9.80 -11.77
C THR A 119 -3.04 9.02 -12.85
N VAL A 120 -1.98 8.30 -12.49
CA VAL A 120 -1.07 7.61 -13.42
C VAL A 120 -1.10 6.08 -13.31
N TYR A 121 -1.66 5.52 -12.25
CA TYR A 121 -1.86 4.08 -12.08
C TYR A 121 -3.35 3.70 -12.10
N GLU A 122 -3.67 2.55 -12.68
CA GLU A 122 -4.97 1.87 -12.56
C GLU A 122 -5.04 1.15 -11.22
N ASP A 123 -6.23 1.03 -10.61
CA ASP A 123 -6.41 0.33 -9.33
C ASP A 123 -5.82 -1.09 -9.37
N GLY A 124 -4.91 -1.35 -8.43
CA GLY A 124 -4.24 -2.64 -8.33
C GLY A 124 -5.05 -3.67 -7.53
N LYS A 125 -4.70 -4.94 -7.72
CA LYS A 125 -5.33 -6.06 -7.01
C LYS A 125 -4.34 -7.17 -6.68
N PRO A 126 -4.64 -7.99 -5.66
CA PRO A 126 -3.93 -9.25 -5.46
C PRO A 126 -4.11 -10.16 -6.67
N VAL A 127 -3.04 -10.82 -7.08
CA VAL A 127 -2.98 -11.83 -8.13
C VAL A 127 -2.18 -13.03 -7.63
N ALA A 128 -2.08 -14.10 -8.43
CA ALA A 128 -1.36 -15.33 -8.06
C ALA A 128 -1.79 -15.85 -6.67
N ASN A 129 -3.10 -15.99 -6.44
CA ASN A 129 -3.69 -16.39 -5.16
C ASN A 129 -3.28 -15.51 -3.97
N GLY A 130 -3.06 -14.22 -4.22
CA GLY A 130 -2.65 -13.24 -3.21
C GLY A 130 -1.15 -13.19 -2.95
N ARG A 131 -0.33 -13.92 -3.71
CA ARG A 131 1.14 -13.93 -3.60
C ARG A 131 1.82 -12.77 -4.31
N ALA A 132 1.09 -12.08 -5.18
CA ALA A 132 1.56 -10.87 -5.83
C ALA A 132 0.48 -9.80 -5.78
N PHE A 133 0.89 -8.53 -5.85
CA PHE A 133 -0.01 -7.38 -5.98
C PHE A 133 0.37 -6.61 -7.24
N GLN A 134 -0.57 -6.45 -8.16
CA GLN A 134 -0.28 -5.86 -9.48
C GLN A 134 -1.02 -4.54 -9.67
N TRP A 135 -0.27 -3.54 -10.12
CA TRP A 135 -0.71 -2.25 -10.62
C TRP A 135 -0.35 -2.11 -12.10
N LYS A 136 -1.02 -1.21 -12.82
CA LYS A 136 -0.68 -0.88 -14.21
C LYS A 136 -0.51 0.63 -14.37
N LEU A 137 0.62 1.03 -14.96
CA LEU A 137 0.86 2.41 -15.37
C LEU A 137 -0.01 2.72 -16.60
N LYS A 138 -0.71 3.85 -16.56
CA LYS A 138 -1.50 4.34 -17.69
C LYS A 138 -0.58 4.67 -18.87
N ALA A 139 -1.09 4.43 -20.08
CA ALA A 139 -0.30 4.21 -21.31
C ALA A 139 0.54 5.40 -21.83
N ASP A 140 0.53 6.55 -21.16
CA ASP A 140 1.14 7.80 -21.60
C ASP A 140 2.27 8.32 -20.69
N ARG A 141 2.60 7.61 -19.59
CA ARG A 141 3.59 8.08 -18.61
C ARG A 141 4.96 7.41 -18.78
N LYS A 142 5.99 8.24 -18.89
CA LYS A 142 7.39 7.80 -19.05
C LYS A 142 8.06 7.41 -17.74
N ALA A 143 7.64 8.03 -16.63
CA ALA A 143 8.09 7.70 -15.27
C ALA A 143 7.14 8.29 -14.22
N ALA A 144 7.15 7.70 -13.02
CA ALA A 144 6.50 8.26 -11.83
C ALA A 144 7.16 7.75 -10.54
N THR A 145 7.06 8.55 -9.48
CA THR A 145 7.54 8.24 -8.13
C THR A 145 6.40 8.42 -7.14
N PHE A 146 6.32 7.54 -6.14
CA PHE A 146 5.30 7.59 -5.11
C PHE A 146 5.74 6.88 -3.84
N ASP A 147 5.09 7.27 -2.74
CA ASP A 147 5.16 6.59 -1.47
C ASP A 147 4.10 5.48 -1.45
N HIS A 148 4.26 4.50 -0.58
CA HIS A 148 3.36 3.37 -0.54
C HIS A 148 3.25 2.80 0.87
N ASP A 149 2.13 2.12 1.12
CA ASP A 149 1.93 1.33 2.33
C ASP A 149 1.51 -0.09 1.96
N VAL A 150 1.98 -1.08 2.71
CA VAL A 150 1.83 -2.50 2.37
C VAL A 150 1.21 -3.27 3.52
N THR A 151 0.12 -3.98 3.26
CA THR A 151 -0.60 -4.82 4.21
C THR A 151 -0.66 -6.26 3.69
N VAL A 152 -0.25 -7.19 4.55
CA VAL A 152 -0.22 -8.63 4.31
C VAL A 152 -0.95 -9.31 5.47
N LEU A 153 -1.72 -10.35 5.15
CA LEU A 153 -2.35 -11.22 6.12
C LEU A 153 -1.53 -12.50 6.31
N ASP A 154 -1.52 -13.00 7.54
CA ASP A 154 -1.01 -14.32 7.89
C ASP A 154 -2.02 -15.43 7.57
N LYS A 155 -1.66 -16.66 7.94
CA LYS A 155 -2.48 -17.87 7.74
C LYS A 155 -3.81 -17.89 8.49
N SER A 156 -3.96 -17.01 9.49
CA SER A 156 -5.15 -16.85 10.33
C SER A 156 -5.96 -15.62 9.92
N ASP A 157 -5.67 -15.07 8.74
CA ASP A 157 -6.24 -13.84 8.21
C ASP A 157 -6.02 -12.61 9.12
N GLN A 158 -4.98 -12.63 9.95
CA GLN A 158 -4.60 -11.49 10.79
C GLN A 158 -3.55 -10.62 10.09
N PRO A 159 -3.64 -9.28 10.19
CA PRO A 159 -2.66 -8.39 9.59
C PRO A 159 -1.31 -8.54 10.29
N CYS A 160 -0.25 -8.66 9.50
CA CYS A 160 1.11 -8.60 10.02
C CYS A 160 1.45 -7.19 10.50
N ASP A 161 2.26 -7.13 11.56
CA ASP A 161 2.80 -5.86 12.05
C ASP A 161 3.72 -5.25 10.97
N LYS A 162 3.70 -3.93 10.82
CA LYS A 162 4.62 -3.25 9.90
C LYS A 162 5.84 -2.78 10.68
N VAL A 163 7.00 -3.11 10.16
CA VAL A 163 8.28 -2.70 10.74
C VAL A 163 9.07 -1.97 9.70
N ASP A 164 9.48 -0.76 10.05
CA ASP A 164 10.48 -0.06 9.27
C ASP A 164 11.85 -0.69 9.58
N PRO A 165 12.61 -1.15 8.56
CA PRO A 165 13.87 -1.83 8.78
C PRO A 165 14.86 -0.90 9.46
N LEU A 166 15.49 -1.38 10.53
CA LEU A 166 16.65 -0.69 11.09
C LEU A 166 17.83 -0.86 10.12
N ILE A 167 18.16 0.19 9.37
CA ILE A 167 19.30 0.17 8.46
C ILE A 167 20.55 0.56 9.27
N HIS A 168 21.29 -0.44 9.72
CA HIS A 168 22.66 -0.22 10.19
C HIS A 168 23.53 0.09 8.97
N ASN A 169 23.85 1.38 8.76
CA ASN A 169 24.94 1.78 7.88
C ASN A 169 26.24 1.58 8.66
N ASP A 170 26.81 0.39 8.56
CA ASP A 170 28.18 0.12 9.02
C ASP A 170 29.22 0.77 8.09
#